data_AF-A0A022XU71-F1
#
_entry.id   AF-A0A022XU71-F1
#
_cell.length_a   1.000
_cell.length_b   1.000
_cell.length_c   1.000
_cell.angle_alpha   90.00
_cell.angle_beta   90.00
_cell.angle_gamma   90.00
#
_symmetry.space_group_name_H-M   'P 1'
#
loop_
_entity.id
_entity.type
_entity.pdbx_description
1 polymer ?
#
loop_
_entity_poly.entity_id
_entity_poly.type
_entity_poly.pdbx_seq_one_letter_code
_entity_poly.pdbx_strand_id
1 'polypeptide(L)'
;MTLAFGLIFPTGMVLGIVRSRYHVPVQVVGTAVAILAYFLGHLHKGRQFAPNIHASFANSLMLMLVVQVVLGVYLKLHIERGFHGRIRQYVVVTHGVVGKIMPLVSWIQMVFGGITALGFCRADHLGQCLAHFIMGSAFIAYGIILTILLLVGQFWLRSTGRSQEFFDSAVITAWGFVNTFTEHRWGSEWSHSDMQHTTMGIIWWCAGLLGMWLSRKRNGRPKRNIFPAVVILLTGYAMSSHAQHLMLSTMVHSVFGYTLMAAGAARIIEISFVLKDRSTLSPDGSDPNSFQYLTPYVSLPFRRAF
;
A
#
# COMPACT_ATOMS: atom_id res chain seq x y z
N MET A 1 -19.49 -4.11 4.80
CA MET A 1 -18.39 -3.12 4.69
C MET A 1 -17.25 -3.60 3.81
N THR A 2 -16.61 -4.73 4.13
CA THR A 2 -15.48 -5.28 3.35
C THR A 2 -15.78 -5.44 1.86
N LEU A 3 -16.97 -5.94 1.50
CA LEU A 3 -17.39 -6.06 0.10
C LEU A 3 -17.39 -4.70 -0.63
N ALA A 4 -18.00 -3.67 -0.04
CA ALA A 4 -18.10 -2.35 -0.66
C ALA A 4 -16.73 -1.67 -0.77
N PHE A 5 -16.01 -1.54 0.34
CA PHE A 5 -14.75 -0.79 0.41
C PHE A 5 -13.52 -1.57 -0.05
N GLY A 6 -13.54 -2.90 0.04
CA GLY A 6 -12.42 -3.76 -0.37
C GLY A 6 -12.51 -4.22 -1.82
N LEU A 7 -13.71 -4.28 -2.42
CA LEU A 7 -13.90 -4.81 -3.78
C LEU A 7 -14.64 -3.83 -4.69
N ILE A 8 -15.88 -3.46 -4.36
CA ILE A 8 -16.74 -2.70 -5.29
C ILE A 8 -16.16 -1.31 -5.60
N PHE A 9 -15.80 -0.52 -4.59
CA PHE A 9 -15.26 0.84 -4.80
C PHE A 9 -13.90 0.84 -5.52
N PRO A 10 -12.92 -0.02 -5.17
CA PRO A 10 -11.71 -0.17 -5.96
C PRO A 10 -11.97 -0.55 -7.43
N THR A 11 -12.88 -1.51 -7.69
CA THR A 11 -13.28 -1.85 -9.06
C THR A 11 -13.90 -0.65 -9.78
N GLY A 12 -14.80 0.07 -9.11
CA GLY A 12 -15.39 1.30 -9.62
C GLY A 12 -14.34 2.36 -9.96
N MET A 13 -13.29 2.50 -9.14
CA MET A 13 -12.18 3.43 -9.41
C MET A 13 -11.41 3.05 -10.67
N VAL A 14 -11.06 1.76 -10.83
CA VAL A 14 -10.38 1.27 -12.04
C VAL A 14 -11.23 1.55 -13.28
N LEU A 15 -12.54 1.31 -13.22
CA LEU A 15 -13.49 1.66 -14.27
C LEU A 15 -13.50 3.16 -14.59
N GLY A 16 -13.33 4.02 -13.58
CA GLY A 16 -13.22 5.46 -13.74
C GLY A 16 -11.93 5.87 -14.46
N ILE A 17 -10.81 5.22 -14.15
CA ILE A 17 -9.50 5.46 -14.79
C ILE A 17 -9.56 5.13 -16.28
N VAL A 18 -10.16 4.00 -16.64
CA VAL A 18 -10.34 3.58 -18.05
C VAL A 18 -11.52 4.28 -18.74
N ARG A 19 -12.14 5.28 -18.09
CA ARG A 19 -13.30 6.05 -18.60
C ARG A 19 -14.49 5.17 -19.02
N SER A 20 -14.70 4.06 -18.31
CA SER A 20 -15.83 3.16 -18.58
C SER A 20 -17.16 3.75 -18.09
N ARG A 21 -18.21 3.57 -18.89
CA ARG A 21 -19.59 3.96 -18.53
C ARG A 21 -20.09 3.29 -17.25
N TYR A 22 -19.50 2.15 -16.87
CA TYR A 22 -19.87 1.40 -15.67
C TYR A 22 -19.30 1.97 -14.38
N HIS A 23 -18.43 2.99 -14.45
CA HIS A 23 -17.89 3.66 -13.26
C HIS A 23 -19.02 4.10 -12.31
N VAL A 24 -19.97 4.91 -12.79
CA VAL A 24 -21.04 5.47 -11.95
C VAL A 24 -21.99 4.39 -11.41
N PRO A 25 -22.54 3.45 -12.22
CA PRO A 25 -23.38 2.37 -11.70
C PRO A 25 -22.71 1.53 -10.60
N VAL A 26 -21.44 1.18 -10.77
CA VAL A 26 -20.71 0.39 -9.76
C VAL A 26 -20.50 1.17 -8.47
N GLN A 27 -20.20 2.47 -8.56
CA GLN A 27 -20.09 3.35 -7.39
C GLN A 27 -21.42 3.45 -6.65
N VAL A 28 -22.55 3.61 -7.36
CA VAL A 28 -23.89 3.67 -6.76
C VAL A 28 -24.23 2.38 -6.01
N VAL A 29 -23.95 1.21 -6.61
CA VAL A 29 -24.14 -0.10 -5.94
C VAL A 29 -23.26 -0.18 -4.69
N GLY A 30 -21.98 0.22 -4.79
CA GLY A 30 -21.07 0.26 -3.66
C GLY A 30 -21.59 1.14 -2.51
N THR A 31 -22.11 2.32 -2.83
CA THR A 31 -22.71 3.25 -1.86
C THR A 31 -23.94 2.65 -1.20
N ALA A 32 -24.85 2.03 -1.95
CA ALA A 32 -26.03 1.38 -1.38
C ALA A 32 -25.64 0.26 -0.40
N VAL A 33 -24.71 -0.61 -0.80
CA VAL A 33 -24.19 -1.69 0.05
C VAL A 33 -23.50 -1.13 1.29
N ALA A 34 -22.72 -0.06 1.16
CA ALA A 34 -22.02 0.58 2.28
C ALA A 34 -23.00 1.19 3.29
N ILE A 35 -24.02 1.91 2.82
CA ILE A 35 -25.05 2.53 3.68
C ILE A 35 -25.82 1.45 4.45
N LEU A 36 -26.31 0.41 3.76
CA LEU A 36 -27.01 -0.70 4.40
C LEU A 36 -26.14 -1.39 5.46
N ALA A 37 -24.88 -1.66 5.13
CA ALA A 37 -23.94 -2.25 6.08
C ALA A 37 -23.62 -1.32 7.27
N TYR A 38 -23.62 0.00 7.08
CA TYR A 38 -23.37 0.97 8.15
C TYR A 38 -24.47 0.90 9.18
N PHE A 39 -25.72 0.97 8.74
CA PHE A 39 -26.87 0.88 9.64
C PHE A 39 -26.95 -0.48 10.34
N LEU A 40 -26.76 -1.58 9.60
CA LEU A 40 -26.73 -2.93 10.18
C LEU A 40 -25.68 -3.06 11.28
N GLY A 41 -24.48 -2.51 11.07
CA GLY A 41 -23.42 -2.48 12.08
C GLY A 41 -23.75 -1.61 13.30
N HIS A 42 -24.61 -0.61 13.17
CA HIS A 42 -25.03 0.24 14.30
C HIS A 42 -26.28 -0.27 15.03
N LEU A 43 -27.00 -1.27 14.50
CA LEU A 43 -28.21 -1.82 15.13
C LEU A 43 -27.94 -2.41 16.52
N HIS A 44 -26.73 -2.90 16.79
CA HIS A 44 -26.38 -3.40 18.11
C HIS A 44 -26.08 -2.28 19.14
N LYS A 45 -26.08 -0.99 18.74
CA LYS A 45 -25.84 0.20 19.59
C LYS A 45 -24.58 0.08 20.46
N GLY A 46 -23.52 -0.53 19.94
CA GLY A 46 -22.28 -0.75 20.70
C GLY A 46 -22.33 -1.79 21.83
N ARG A 47 -23.47 -2.45 22.08
CA ARG A 47 -23.64 -3.41 23.20
C ARG A 47 -22.74 -4.64 23.14
N GLN A 48 -22.17 -4.93 21.97
CA GLN A 48 -21.35 -6.12 21.71
C GLN A 48 -19.85 -5.84 21.80
N PHE A 49 -19.43 -4.56 21.87
CA PHE A 49 -18.01 -4.21 21.80
C PHE A 49 -17.68 -3.06 22.77
N ALA A 50 -16.57 -3.21 23.51
CA ALA A 50 -15.99 -2.13 24.29
C ALA A 50 -15.58 -0.93 23.40
N PRO A 51 -15.39 0.28 23.95
CA PRO A 51 -14.86 1.42 23.20
C PRO A 51 -13.59 1.03 22.43
N ASN A 52 -13.57 1.30 21.12
CA ASN A 52 -12.52 0.82 20.23
C ASN A 52 -12.22 1.79 19.09
N ILE A 53 -11.02 1.65 18.51
CA ILE A 53 -10.53 2.53 17.45
C ILE A 53 -11.32 2.38 16.15
N HIS A 54 -11.84 1.19 15.86
CA HIS A 54 -12.66 0.94 14.66
C HIS A 54 -13.92 1.79 14.65
N ALA A 55 -14.62 1.88 15.79
CA ALA A 55 -15.82 2.69 15.93
C ALA A 55 -15.52 4.19 15.80
N SER A 56 -14.44 4.67 16.43
CA SER A 56 -14.02 6.08 16.34
C SER A 56 -13.62 6.46 14.91
N PHE A 57 -12.86 5.60 14.23
CA PHE A 57 -12.37 5.86 12.89
C PHE A 57 -13.45 5.70 11.81
N ALA A 58 -14.49 4.89 12.03
CA ALA A 58 -15.55 4.62 11.05
C ALA A 58 -16.18 5.89 10.45
N ASN A 59 -16.41 6.91 11.28
CA ASN A 59 -17.05 8.15 10.85
C ASN A 59 -16.20 8.92 9.83
N SER A 60 -14.87 8.83 9.92
CA SER A 60 -13.97 9.48 8.95
C SER A 60 -14.14 8.88 7.55
N LEU A 61 -14.20 7.55 7.45
CA LEU A 61 -14.39 6.85 6.17
C LEU A 61 -15.78 7.13 5.58
N MET A 62 -16.82 7.14 6.43
CA MET A 62 -18.17 7.46 5.98
C MET A 62 -18.31 8.91 5.53
N LEU A 63 -17.66 9.87 6.21
CA LEU A 63 -17.60 11.25 5.77
C LEU A 63 -16.92 11.37 4.40
N MET A 64 -15.80 10.67 4.18
CA MET A 64 -15.15 10.64 2.87
C MET A 64 -16.07 10.08 1.78
N LEU A 65 -16.87 9.04 2.08
CA LEU A 65 -17.86 8.50 1.15
C LEU A 65 -18.95 9.53 0.82
N VAL A 66 -19.49 10.23 1.82
CA VAL A 66 -20.48 11.29 1.61
C VAL A 66 -19.90 12.39 0.72
N VAL A 67 -18.71 12.88 1.04
CA VAL A 67 -18.01 13.88 0.21
C VAL A 67 -17.85 13.37 -1.22
N GLN A 68 -17.43 12.12 -1.40
CA GLN A 68 -17.28 11.53 -2.72
C GLN A 68 -18.56 11.50 -3.53
N VAL A 69 -19.66 11.05 -2.92
CA VAL A 69 -20.97 10.98 -3.57
C VAL A 69 -21.45 12.38 -3.94
N VAL A 70 -21.35 13.34 -3.02
CA VAL A 70 -21.77 14.74 -3.27
C VAL A 70 -20.98 15.36 -4.41
N LEU A 71 -19.65 15.25 -4.39
CA LEU A 71 -18.80 15.77 -5.47
C LEU A 71 -19.08 15.03 -6.79
N GLY A 72 -19.29 13.72 -6.76
CA GLY A 72 -19.61 12.91 -7.93
C GLY A 72 -20.95 13.30 -8.57
N VAL A 73 -21.99 13.51 -7.76
CA VAL A 73 -23.29 14.02 -8.21
C VAL A 73 -23.13 15.41 -8.82
N TYR A 74 -22.43 16.32 -8.15
CA TYR A 74 -22.17 17.66 -8.67
C TYR A 74 -21.50 17.62 -10.06
N LEU A 75 -20.46 16.80 -10.22
CA LEU A 75 -19.76 16.65 -11.51
C LEU A 75 -20.65 16.05 -12.59
N LYS A 76 -21.61 15.19 -12.22
CA LYS A 76 -22.52 14.54 -13.16
C LYS A 76 -23.67 15.44 -13.62
N LEU A 77 -23.98 16.50 -12.88
CA LEU A 77 -24.97 17.51 -13.29
C LEU A 77 -24.49 18.42 -14.44
N HIS A 78 -23.23 18.31 -14.88
CA HIS A 78 -22.68 19.03 -16.03
C HIS A 78 -22.91 20.57 -15.99
N ILE A 79 -22.86 21.16 -14.79
CA ILE A 79 -23.02 22.60 -14.60
C ILE A 79 -21.70 23.31 -14.94
N GLU A 80 -21.58 23.78 -16.18
CA GLU A 80 -20.32 24.30 -16.75
C GLU A 80 -20.28 25.82 -16.94
N ARG A 81 -21.38 26.53 -16.69
CA ARG A 81 -21.50 27.98 -16.94
C ARG A 81 -21.32 28.82 -15.67
N GLY A 82 -20.84 30.05 -15.85
CA GLY A 82 -20.74 31.05 -14.78
C GLY A 82 -19.74 30.69 -13.67
N PHE A 83 -20.08 31.05 -12.43
CA PHE A 83 -19.26 30.78 -11.24
C PHE A 83 -18.96 29.28 -11.02
N HIS A 84 -19.91 28.42 -11.36
CA HIS A 84 -19.77 26.97 -11.26
C HIS A 84 -18.70 26.39 -12.19
N GLY A 85 -18.49 27.00 -13.37
CA GLY A 85 -17.40 26.62 -14.27
C GLY A 85 -16.02 26.83 -13.64
N ARG A 86 -15.84 27.92 -12.88
CA ARG A 86 -14.59 28.19 -12.15
C ARG A 86 -14.38 27.25 -10.96
N ILE A 87 -15.44 26.89 -10.24
CA ILE A 87 -15.37 25.94 -9.11
C ILE A 87 -15.12 24.50 -9.57
N ARG A 88 -15.66 24.13 -10.74
CA ARG A 88 -15.60 22.75 -11.26
C ARG A 88 -14.17 22.20 -11.31
N GLN A 89 -13.17 23.02 -11.63
CA GLN A 89 -11.77 22.57 -11.64
C GLN A 89 -11.32 22.05 -10.25
N TYR A 90 -11.68 22.76 -9.17
CA TYR A 90 -11.35 22.37 -7.82
C TYR A 90 -12.13 21.11 -7.43
N VAL A 91 -13.40 21.02 -7.80
CA VAL A 91 -14.22 19.84 -7.52
C VAL A 91 -13.67 18.59 -8.22
N VAL A 92 -13.23 18.70 -9.49
CA VAL A 92 -12.59 17.58 -10.20
C VAL A 92 -11.32 17.13 -9.48
N VAL A 93 -10.47 18.08 -9.05
CA VAL A 93 -9.24 17.76 -8.32
C VAL A 93 -9.56 17.11 -6.98
N THR A 94 -10.45 17.69 -6.17
CA THR A 94 -10.83 17.16 -4.86
C THR A 94 -11.49 15.78 -4.97
N HIS A 95 -12.43 15.60 -5.91
CA HIS A 95 -13.03 14.30 -6.21
C HIS A 95 -11.95 13.28 -6.61
N GLY A 96 -11.00 13.69 -7.45
CA GLY A 96 -9.88 12.85 -7.85
C GLY A 96 -8.92 12.48 -6.71
N VAL A 97 -8.65 13.39 -5.77
CA VAL A 97 -7.73 13.19 -4.64
C VAL A 97 -8.38 12.33 -3.56
N VAL A 98 -9.57 12.71 -3.10
CA VAL A 98 -10.30 11.95 -2.07
C VAL A 98 -10.55 10.53 -2.55
N GLY A 99 -10.87 10.34 -3.83
CA GLY A 99 -11.10 9.04 -4.44
C GLY A 99 -9.85 8.15 -4.33
N LYS A 100 -8.67 8.68 -4.67
CA LYS A 100 -7.41 7.93 -4.60
C LYS A 100 -6.94 7.63 -3.17
N ILE A 101 -7.28 8.48 -2.20
CA ILE A 101 -6.95 8.25 -0.78
C ILE A 101 -7.89 7.23 -0.13
N MET A 102 -9.14 7.13 -0.60
CA MET A 102 -10.16 6.29 0.02
C MET A 102 -9.78 4.80 0.18
N PRO A 103 -9.14 4.11 -0.79
CA PRO A 103 -8.68 2.73 -0.60
C PRO A 103 -7.71 2.55 0.57
N LEU A 104 -6.82 3.52 0.79
CA LEU A 104 -5.88 3.50 1.92
C LEU A 104 -6.63 3.62 3.25
N VAL A 105 -7.53 4.59 3.37
CA VAL A 105 -8.35 4.78 4.58
C VAL A 105 -9.27 3.58 4.81
N SER A 106 -9.78 2.98 3.74
CA SER A 106 -10.59 1.77 3.77
C SER A 106 -9.79 0.57 4.30
N TRP A 107 -8.56 0.39 3.83
CA TRP A 107 -7.66 -0.65 4.34
C TRP A 107 -7.43 -0.50 5.85
N ILE A 108 -7.10 0.71 6.30
CA ILE A 108 -6.90 1.01 7.73
C ILE A 108 -8.16 0.64 8.54
N GLN A 109 -9.34 1.05 8.08
CA GLN A 109 -10.60 0.74 8.77
C GLN A 109 -10.90 -0.78 8.82
N MET A 110 -10.57 -1.51 7.75
CA MET A 110 -10.72 -2.98 7.72
C MET A 110 -9.75 -3.65 8.71
N VAL A 111 -8.50 -3.20 8.77
CA VAL A 111 -7.52 -3.69 9.75
C VAL A 111 -8.00 -3.41 11.18
N PHE A 112 -8.46 -2.19 11.48
CA PHE A 112 -9.04 -1.86 12.78
C PHE A 112 -10.26 -2.71 13.12
N GLY A 113 -11.07 -3.06 12.11
CA GLY A 113 -12.21 -3.97 12.25
C GLY A 113 -11.76 -5.38 12.66
N GLY A 114 -10.75 -5.93 11.98
CA GLY A 114 -10.17 -7.23 12.34
C GLY A 114 -9.58 -7.24 13.75
N ILE A 115 -8.79 -6.23 14.10
CA ILE A 115 -8.22 -6.06 15.45
C ILE A 115 -9.33 -6.02 16.51
N THR A 116 -10.39 -5.24 16.26
CA THR A 116 -11.50 -5.07 17.22
C THR A 116 -12.31 -6.35 17.37
N ALA A 117 -12.61 -7.04 16.27
CA ALA A 117 -13.41 -8.27 16.25
C ALA A 117 -12.69 -9.44 16.95
N LEU A 118 -11.37 -9.54 16.79
CA LEU A 118 -10.55 -10.58 17.43
C LEU A 118 -10.09 -10.19 18.84
N GLY A 119 -10.30 -8.94 19.27
CA GLY A 119 -9.88 -8.45 20.57
C GLY A 119 -8.36 -8.30 20.73
N PHE A 120 -7.63 -8.18 19.63
CA PHE A 120 -6.18 -8.04 19.64
C PHE A 120 -5.73 -6.65 20.10
N CYS A 121 -4.42 -6.50 20.39
CA CYS A 121 -3.76 -5.20 20.54
C CYS A 121 -4.23 -4.37 21.74
N ARG A 122 -4.39 -5.02 22.90
CA ARG A 122 -4.76 -4.36 24.16
C ARG A 122 -3.61 -4.36 25.15
N ALA A 123 -3.59 -3.36 26.03
CA ALA A 123 -2.63 -3.20 27.12
C ALA A 123 -1.17 -3.39 26.63
N ASP A 124 -0.42 -4.25 27.30
CA ASP A 124 1.02 -4.42 27.12
C ASP A 124 1.42 -5.00 25.75
N HIS A 125 0.45 -5.55 25.00
CA HIS A 125 0.68 -6.11 23.66
C HIS A 125 0.44 -5.10 22.52
N LEU A 126 0.06 -3.85 22.82
CA LEU A 126 -0.26 -2.85 21.81
C LEU A 126 0.95 -2.53 20.91
N GLY A 127 2.14 -2.35 21.49
CA GLY A 127 3.36 -2.01 20.73
C GLY A 127 3.73 -3.09 19.72
N GLN A 128 3.81 -4.34 20.17
CA GLN A 128 4.08 -5.50 19.33
C GLN A 128 3.01 -5.66 18.23
N CYS A 129 1.74 -5.50 18.56
CA CYS A 129 0.68 -5.55 17.55
C CYS A 129 0.84 -4.45 16.49
N LEU A 130 1.07 -3.20 16.90
CA LEU A 130 1.22 -2.08 15.97
C LEU A 130 2.37 -2.34 14.99
N ALA A 131 3.53 -2.77 15.49
CA ALA A 131 4.67 -3.11 14.65
C ALA A 131 4.30 -4.15 13.57
N HIS A 132 3.61 -5.24 13.94
CA HIS A 132 3.22 -6.30 13.00
C HIS A 132 2.21 -5.83 11.95
N PHE A 133 1.14 -5.14 12.35
CA PHE A 133 0.11 -4.70 11.40
C PHE A 133 0.58 -3.55 10.51
N ILE A 134 1.41 -2.65 11.04
CA ILE A 134 1.99 -1.53 10.28
C ILE A 134 3.00 -2.07 9.26
N MET A 135 3.96 -2.89 9.69
CA MET A 135 4.95 -3.49 8.77
C MET A 135 4.28 -4.42 7.75
N GLY A 136 3.36 -5.29 8.18
CA GLY A 136 2.62 -6.17 7.27
C GLY A 136 1.81 -5.39 6.23
N SER A 137 1.13 -4.32 6.64
CA SER A 137 0.42 -3.43 5.72
C SER A 137 1.37 -2.72 4.75
N ALA A 138 2.57 -2.33 5.19
CA ALA A 138 3.57 -1.69 4.35
C ALA A 138 4.06 -2.63 3.24
N PHE A 139 4.34 -3.90 3.55
CA PHE A 139 4.71 -4.89 2.53
C PHE A 139 3.58 -5.20 1.55
N ILE A 140 2.33 -5.26 2.03
CA ILE A 140 1.16 -5.41 1.14
C ILE A 140 1.04 -4.20 0.20
N ALA A 141 1.13 -2.98 0.75
CA ALA A 141 1.09 -1.75 -0.03
C ALA A 141 2.24 -1.70 -1.05
N TYR A 142 3.44 -2.13 -0.67
CA TYR A 142 4.60 -2.24 -1.54
C TYR A 142 4.35 -3.19 -2.72
N GLY A 143 3.85 -4.40 -2.46
CA GLY A 143 3.50 -5.37 -3.52
C GLY A 143 2.41 -4.84 -4.47
N ILE A 144 1.41 -4.13 -3.95
CA ILE A 144 0.38 -3.48 -4.75
C ILE A 144 0.98 -2.37 -5.63
N ILE A 145 1.83 -1.51 -5.08
CA ILE A 145 2.50 -0.43 -5.83
C ILE A 145 3.34 -1.02 -6.96
N LEU A 146 4.15 -2.06 -6.68
CA LEU A 146 4.93 -2.75 -7.71
C LEU A 146 4.04 -3.35 -8.80
N THR A 147 2.92 -3.97 -8.42
CA THR A 147 1.96 -4.54 -9.38
C THR A 147 1.35 -3.47 -10.28
N ILE A 148 0.96 -2.33 -9.71
CA ILE A 148 0.40 -1.20 -10.47
C ILE A 148 1.46 -0.62 -11.42
N LEU A 149 2.70 -0.43 -10.95
CA LEU A 149 3.80 0.07 -11.78
C LEU A 149 4.11 -0.88 -12.94
N LEU A 150 4.04 -2.19 -12.69
CA LEU A 150 4.26 -3.22 -13.70
C LEU A 150 3.16 -3.25 -14.75
N LEU A 151 1.89 -3.32 -14.33
CA LEU A 151 0.76 -3.55 -15.22
C LEU A 151 0.28 -2.30 -15.97
N VAL A 152 0.26 -1.16 -15.30
CA VAL A 152 -0.38 0.07 -15.82
C VAL A 152 0.59 1.26 -15.81
N GLY A 153 1.60 1.22 -14.94
CA GLY A 153 2.54 2.32 -14.75
C GLY A 153 3.57 2.50 -15.86
N GLN A 154 3.75 1.56 -16.78
CA GLN A 154 4.83 1.63 -17.80
C GLN A 154 4.77 2.90 -18.66
N PHE A 155 3.58 3.32 -19.11
CA PHE A 155 3.42 4.55 -19.89
C PHE A 155 3.75 5.80 -19.05
N TRP A 156 3.33 5.81 -17.79
CA TRP A 156 3.62 6.89 -16.85
C TRP A 156 5.12 6.95 -16.47
N LEU A 157 5.76 5.81 -16.29
CA LEU A 157 7.21 5.73 -16.06
C LEU A 157 7.98 6.35 -17.23
N ARG A 158 7.57 6.07 -18.48
CA ARG A 158 8.16 6.68 -19.67
C ARG A 158 8.00 8.20 -19.69
N SER A 159 6.84 8.74 -19.31
CA SER A 159 6.62 10.19 -19.29
C SER A 159 7.37 10.91 -18.18
N THR A 160 7.64 10.25 -17.05
CA THR A 160 8.45 10.81 -15.95
C THR A 160 9.96 10.80 -16.22
N GLY A 161 10.44 9.98 -17.16
CA GLY A 161 11.87 9.80 -17.41
C GLY A 161 12.62 9.13 -16.25
N ARG A 162 11.91 8.41 -15.36
CA ARG A 162 12.47 7.69 -14.21
C ARG A 162 12.29 6.18 -14.37
N SER A 163 13.22 5.39 -13.85
CA SER A 163 13.07 3.92 -13.82
C SER A 163 12.11 3.49 -12.72
N GLN A 164 11.58 2.27 -12.83
CA GLN A 164 10.75 1.68 -11.78
C GLN A 164 11.50 1.63 -10.43
N GLU A 165 12.79 1.34 -10.49
CA GLU A 165 13.68 1.25 -9.34
C GLU A 165 13.89 2.61 -8.66
N PHE A 166 13.77 3.73 -9.38
CA PHE A 166 13.80 5.05 -8.74
C PHE A 166 12.64 5.21 -7.77
N PHE A 167 11.42 4.86 -8.19
CA PHE A 167 10.23 4.97 -7.34
C PHE A 167 10.24 3.96 -6.21
N ASP A 168 10.71 2.75 -6.48
CA ASP A 168 10.91 1.71 -5.48
C ASP A 168 11.88 2.16 -4.39
N SER A 169 13.06 2.65 -4.80
CA SER A 169 14.02 3.27 -3.91
C SER A 169 13.46 4.47 -3.14
N ALA A 170 12.61 5.29 -3.76
CA ALA A 170 11.95 6.40 -3.08
C ALA A 170 10.99 5.93 -1.98
N VAL A 171 10.24 4.84 -2.23
CA VAL A 171 9.36 4.22 -1.21
C VAL A 171 10.20 3.63 -0.08
N ILE A 172 11.28 2.90 -0.39
CA ILE A 172 12.22 2.38 0.61
C ILE A 172 12.83 3.52 1.43
N THR A 173 13.19 4.63 0.80
CA THR A 173 13.69 5.82 1.50
C THR A 173 12.66 6.44 2.42
N ALA A 174 11.45 6.68 1.93
CA ALA A 174 10.39 7.28 2.73
C ALA A 174 10.02 6.38 3.92
N TRP A 175 9.89 5.07 3.70
CA TRP A 175 9.60 4.11 4.74
C TRP A 175 10.73 4.01 5.78
N GLY A 176 11.97 3.86 5.32
CA GLY A 176 13.14 3.78 6.20
C GLY A 176 13.26 5.03 7.08
N PHE A 177 13.04 6.21 6.51
CA PHE A 177 13.07 7.47 7.25
C PHE A 177 11.99 7.51 8.32
N VAL A 178 10.73 7.21 7.97
CA VAL A 178 9.63 7.16 8.96
C VAL A 178 9.95 6.14 10.05
N ASN A 179 10.33 4.92 9.67
CA ASN A 179 10.62 3.82 10.61
C ASN A 179 11.73 4.17 11.60
N THR A 180 12.79 4.85 11.16
CA THR A 180 13.88 5.31 12.04
C THR A 180 13.38 6.22 13.17
N PHE A 181 12.38 7.06 12.93
CA PHE A 181 11.91 8.04 13.93
C PHE A 181 10.62 7.64 14.65
N THR A 182 9.91 6.61 14.19
CA THR A 182 8.63 6.19 14.79
C THR A 182 8.72 4.93 15.65
N GLU A 183 9.81 4.16 15.53
CA GLU A 183 9.92 2.88 16.23
C GLU A 183 10.14 3.05 17.74
N HIS A 184 11.08 3.92 18.12
CA HIS A 184 11.32 4.23 19.52
C HIS A 184 10.27 5.21 20.05
N ARG A 185 9.71 4.90 21.22
CA ARG A 185 8.81 5.80 21.93
C ARG A 185 9.63 6.86 22.65
N TRP A 186 9.72 8.03 22.05
CA TRP A 186 10.42 9.17 22.64
C TRP A 186 9.98 9.44 24.07
N GLY A 187 10.93 9.37 25.00
CA GLY A 187 10.69 9.53 26.44
C GLY A 187 10.66 8.24 27.25
N SER A 188 10.78 7.06 26.62
CA SER A 188 11.03 5.79 27.31
C SER A 188 12.47 5.31 27.17
N GLU A 189 12.86 4.29 27.94
CA GLU A 189 14.15 3.63 27.79
C GLU A 189 14.24 2.87 26.46
N TRP A 190 15.46 2.76 25.91
CA TRP A 190 15.72 2.02 24.68
C TRP A 190 15.72 0.52 24.94
N SER A 191 14.90 -0.19 24.17
CA SER A 191 14.91 -1.66 24.17
C SER A 191 15.88 -2.21 23.12
N HIS A 192 16.27 -3.49 23.25
CA HIS A 192 17.04 -4.19 22.22
C HIS A 192 16.28 -4.23 20.88
N SER A 193 14.95 -4.37 20.92
CA SER A 193 14.09 -4.34 19.72
C SER A 193 14.13 -2.98 19.04
N ASP A 194 14.09 -1.89 19.82
CA ASP A 194 14.13 -0.51 19.30
C ASP A 194 15.41 -0.28 18.51
N MET A 195 16.55 -0.74 19.04
CA MET A 195 17.86 -0.61 18.39
C MET A 195 17.90 -1.39 17.07
N GLN A 196 17.40 -2.63 17.05
CA GLN A 196 17.37 -3.46 15.84
C GLN A 196 16.51 -2.83 14.74
N HIS A 197 15.29 -2.45 15.06
CA HIS A 197 14.34 -1.89 14.11
C HIS A 197 14.73 -0.48 13.64
N THR A 198 15.25 0.37 14.53
CA THR A 198 15.77 1.71 14.17
C THR A 198 16.97 1.60 13.24
N THR A 199 17.90 0.69 13.54
CA THR A 199 19.08 0.42 12.69
C THR A 199 18.64 -0.08 11.31
N MET A 200 17.65 -0.97 11.24
CA MET A 200 17.10 -1.42 9.97
C MET A 200 16.46 -0.28 9.17
N GLY A 201 15.72 0.60 9.84
CA GLY A 201 15.21 1.84 9.27
C GLY A 201 16.34 2.67 8.66
N ILE A 202 17.46 2.82 9.37
CA ILE A 202 18.64 3.57 8.92
C ILE A 202 19.26 2.96 7.66
N ILE A 203 19.39 1.63 7.63
CA ILE A 203 19.90 0.91 6.47
C ILE A 203 18.97 1.12 5.27
N TRP A 204 17.65 1.06 5.47
CA TRP A 204 16.66 1.22 4.42
C TRP A 204 16.77 2.58 3.73
N TRP A 205 16.72 3.70 4.47
CA TRP A 205 16.73 5.01 3.80
C TRP A 205 18.06 5.37 3.16
N CYS A 206 19.19 4.97 3.75
CA CYS A 206 20.51 5.11 3.13
C CYS A 206 20.61 4.29 1.83
N ALA A 207 20.18 3.03 1.83
CA ALA A 207 20.20 2.18 0.65
C ALA A 207 19.20 2.65 -0.43
N GLY A 208 18.04 3.17 -0.02
CA GLY A 208 17.08 3.80 -0.94
C GLY A 208 17.64 5.07 -1.59
N LEU A 209 18.34 5.93 -0.84
CA LEU A 209 19.01 7.11 -1.41
C LEU A 209 20.06 6.71 -2.46
N LEU A 210 20.84 5.67 -2.15
CA LEU A 210 21.80 5.08 -3.10
C LEU A 210 21.10 4.50 -4.34
N GLY A 211 20.02 3.75 -4.17
CA GLY A 211 19.23 3.20 -5.27
C GLY A 211 18.63 4.28 -6.18
N MET A 212 18.10 5.37 -5.61
CA MET A 212 17.65 6.53 -6.38
C MET A 212 18.79 7.18 -7.17
N TRP A 213 19.98 7.30 -6.57
CA TRP A 213 21.15 7.86 -7.24
C TRP A 213 21.63 6.98 -8.41
N LEU A 214 21.59 5.64 -8.26
CA LEU A 214 21.96 4.66 -9.28
C LEU A 214 20.90 4.48 -10.37
N SER A 215 19.69 4.99 -10.16
CA SER A 215 18.56 4.86 -11.09
C SER A 215 18.65 5.76 -12.33
N ARG A 216 19.79 6.40 -12.57
CA ARG A 216 20.04 7.29 -13.70
C ARG A 216 21.42 7.04 -14.30
N LYS A 217 21.52 7.15 -15.62
CA LYS A 217 22.79 7.17 -16.36
C LYS A 217 23.43 8.57 -16.25
N ARG A 218 24.71 8.68 -16.60
CA ARG A 218 25.44 9.97 -16.64
C ARG A 218 24.77 11.02 -17.54
N ASN A 219 24.06 10.58 -18.58
CA ASN A 219 23.32 11.44 -19.51
C ASN A 219 21.87 11.72 -19.05
N GLY A 220 21.51 11.42 -17.80
CA GLY A 220 20.18 11.67 -17.24
C GLY A 220 19.10 10.65 -17.63
N ARG A 221 19.38 9.70 -18.52
CA ARG A 221 18.40 8.66 -18.90
C ARG A 221 18.14 7.69 -17.74
N PRO A 222 16.90 7.17 -17.59
CA PRO A 222 16.59 6.21 -16.55
C PRO A 222 17.43 4.92 -16.69
N LYS A 223 17.83 4.36 -15.56
CA LYS A 223 18.57 3.09 -15.46
C LYS A 223 17.93 2.20 -14.40
N ARG A 224 17.75 0.91 -14.71
CA ARG A 224 17.39 -0.09 -13.68
C ARG A 224 18.61 -0.42 -12.82
N ASN A 225 18.37 -0.84 -11.59
CA ASN A 225 19.42 -1.26 -10.65
C ASN A 225 18.86 -2.26 -9.64
N ILE A 226 19.75 -3.02 -9.01
CA ILE A 226 19.35 -4.12 -8.12
C ILE A 226 19.22 -3.71 -6.64
N PHE A 227 19.53 -2.46 -6.27
CA PHE A 227 19.62 -2.07 -4.85
C PHE A 227 18.31 -2.25 -4.08
N PRO A 228 17.13 -1.87 -4.61
CA PRO A 228 15.86 -2.19 -3.96
C PRO A 228 15.71 -3.69 -3.67
N ALA A 229 16.08 -4.54 -4.64
CA ALA A 229 15.98 -5.98 -4.50
C ALA A 229 16.92 -6.53 -3.41
N VAL A 230 18.14 -5.97 -3.31
CA VAL A 230 19.10 -6.33 -2.27
C VAL A 230 18.57 -5.93 -0.89
N VAL A 231 17.98 -4.74 -0.74
CA VAL A 231 17.39 -4.31 0.54
C VAL A 231 16.27 -5.25 0.98
N ILE A 232 15.36 -5.60 0.06
CA ILE A 232 14.27 -6.54 0.35
C ILE A 232 14.80 -7.94 0.69
N LEU A 233 15.82 -8.43 -0.02
CA LEU A 233 16.44 -9.72 0.25
C LEU A 233 17.09 -9.75 1.65
N LEU A 234 17.89 -8.73 1.98
CA LEU A 234 18.54 -8.63 3.30
C LEU A 234 17.51 -8.45 4.42
N THR A 235 16.41 -7.77 4.15
CA THR A 235 15.29 -7.69 5.10
C THR A 235 14.67 -9.06 5.34
N GLY A 236 14.45 -9.83 4.27
CA GLY A 236 13.97 -11.21 4.40
C GLY A 236 14.90 -12.08 5.21
N TYR A 237 16.22 -11.95 5.00
CA TYR A 237 17.22 -12.65 5.79
C TYR A 237 17.15 -12.28 7.27
N ALA A 238 17.15 -10.98 7.60
CA ALA A 238 17.08 -10.49 8.98
C ALA A 238 15.77 -10.91 9.67
N MET A 239 14.64 -10.86 8.97
CA MET A 239 13.35 -11.29 9.49
C MET A 239 13.29 -12.81 9.69
N SER A 240 13.98 -13.60 8.84
CA SER A 240 13.96 -15.06 8.95
C SER A 240 14.60 -15.60 10.24
N SER A 241 15.54 -14.83 10.81
CA SER A 241 16.25 -15.13 12.05
C SER A 241 15.72 -14.35 13.26
N HIS A 242 14.63 -13.60 13.08
CA HIS A 242 14.06 -12.78 14.15
C HIS A 242 13.23 -13.63 15.12
N ALA A 243 13.80 -13.89 16.31
CA ALA A 243 13.14 -14.68 17.33
C ALA A 243 11.94 -13.91 17.94
N GLN A 244 10.80 -14.60 18.05
CA GLN A 244 9.59 -14.10 18.70
C GLN A 244 9.32 -14.86 20.00
N HIS A 245 8.49 -14.30 20.87
CA HIS A 245 8.12 -14.94 22.14
C HIS A 245 7.41 -16.29 21.98
N LEU A 246 6.63 -16.44 20.91
CA LEU A 246 5.97 -17.70 20.56
C LEU A 246 6.69 -18.38 19.40
N MET A 247 6.93 -19.68 19.52
CA MET A 247 7.50 -20.49 18.44
C MET A 247 6.69 -20.39 17.14
N LEU A 248 5.35 -20.36 17.23
CA LEU A 248 4.49 -20.16 16.07
C LEU A 248 4.79 -18.83 15.36
N SER A 249 4.96 -17.74 16.12
CA SER A 249 5.28 -16.42 15.57
C SER A 249 6.65 -16.41 14.90
N THR A 250 7.64 -17.06 15.52
CA THR A 250 8.99 -17.23 14.93
C THR A 250 8.92 -17.98 13.61
N MET A 251 8.17 -19.10 13.54
CA MET A 251 8.01 -19.87 12.30
C MET A 251 7.32 -19.06 11.21
N VAL A 252 6.31 -18.27 11.57
CA VAL A 252 5.63 -17.35 10.63
C VAL A 252 6.59 -16.28 10.12
N HIS A 253 7.41 -15.67 10.98
CA HIS A 253 8.47 -14.73 10.59
C HIS A 253 9.51 -15.38 9.66
N SER A 254 9.92 -16.62 9.93
CA SER A 254 10.82 -17.37 9.05
C SER A 254 10.24 -17.59 7.65
N VAL A 255 8.98 -18.00 7.55
CA VAL A 255 8.29 -18.15 6.25
C VAL A 255 8.22 -16.82 5.51
N PHE A 256 7.82 -15.74 6.19
CA PHE A 256 7.82 -14.42 5.56
C PHE A 256 9.23 -14.01 5.12
N GLY A 257 10.25 -14.30 5.91
CA GLY A 257 11.63 -14.00 5.61
C GLY A 257 12.07 -14.68 4.30
N TYR A 258 11.78 -15.97 4.16
CA TYR A 258 12.05 -16.71 2.93
C TYR A 258 11.29 -16.17 1.71
N THR A 259 10.04 -15.74 1.88
CA THR A 259 9.29 -15.12 0.77
C THR A 259 9.91 -13.80 0.31
N LEU A 260 10.35 -12.93 1.24
CA LEU A 260 11.04 -11.69 0.89
C LEU A 260 12.41 -11.96 0.24
N MET A 261 13.16 -12.94 0.75
CA MET A 261 14.42 -13.37 0.13
C MET A 261 14.19 -13.86 -1.30
N ALA A 262 13.16 -14.68 -1.52
CA ALA A 262 12.79 -15.17 -2.84
C ALA A 262 12.34 -14.03 -3.77
N ALA A 263 11.57 -13.07 -3.27
CA ALA A 263 11.14 -11.90 -4.05
C ALA A 263 12.33 -11.03 -4.48
N GLY A 264 13.27 -10.76 -3.56
CA GLY A 264 14.50 -10.03 -3.85
C GLY A 264 15.40 -10.79 -4.84
N ALA A 265 15.60 -12.09 -4.64
CA ALA A 265 16.38 -12.92 -5.55
C ALA A 265 15.76 -12.98 -6.95
N ALA A 266 14.44 -13.20 -7.04
CA ALA A 266 13.71 -13.16 -8.31
C ALA A 266 13.92 -11.82 -9.01
N ARG A 267 13.87 -10.70 -8.30
CA ARG A 267 14.08 -9.38 -8.93
C ARG A 267 15.52 -9.17 -9.41
N ILE A 268 16.51 -9.67 -8.67
CA ILE A 268 17.92 -9.63 -9.11
C ILE A 268 18.09 -10.46 -10.38
N ILE A 269 17.47 -11.64 -10.46
CA ILE A 269 17.48 -12.51 -11.63
C ILE A 269 16.81 -11.83 -12.82
N GLU A 270 15.63 -11.23 -12.58
CA GLU A 270 14.87 -10.48 -13.57
C GLU A 270 15.71 -9.36 -14.20
N ILE A 271 16.29 -8.49 -13.37
CA ILE A 271 17.04 -7.31 -13.85
C ILE A 271 18.34 -7.73 -14.54
N SER A 272 19.11 -8.61 -13.90
CA SER A 272 20.47 -8.91 -14.34
C SER A 272 20.54 -9.88 -15.52
N PHE A 273 19.66 -10.89 -15.56
CA PHE A 273 19.76 -12.01 -16.51
C PHE A 273 18.63 -12.04 -17.53
N VAL A 274 17.38 -11.87 -17.10
CA VAL A 274 16.20 -11.96 -18.00
C VAL A 274 16.10 -10.72 -18.86
N LEU A 275 16.02 -9.55 -18.23
CA LEU A 275 15.80 -8.27 -18.92
C LEU A 275 17.10 -7.57 -19.29
N LYS A 276 18.20 -7.82 -18.57
CA LYS A 276 19.51 -7.17 -18.77
C LYS A 276 19.37 -5.65 -18.77
N ASP A 277 18.88 -5.12 -17.64
CA ASP A 277 18.56 -3.70 -17.40
C ASP A 277 17.43 -3.09 -18.28
N ARG A 278 16.79 -3.87 -19.16
CA ARG A 278 15.62 -3.41 -19.92
C ARG A 278 14.36 -3.34 -19.04
N SER A 279 13.40 -2.51 -19.45
CA SER A 279 12.10 -2.40 -18.77
C SER A 279 11.18 -3.60 -19.06
N THR A 280 11.26 -4.14 -20.27
CA THR A 280 10.53 -5.34 -20.71
C THR A 280 11.23 -5.92 -21.96
N LEU A 281 10.90 -7.16 -22.32
CA LEU A 281 11.30 -7.81 -23.57
C LEU A 281 10.40 -7.45 -24.76
N SER A 282 9.18 -6.94 -24.51
CA SER A 282 8.26 -6.61 -25.61
C SER A 282 8.82 -5.46 -26.46
N PRO A 283 8.77 -5.55 -27.80
CA PRO A 283 9.31 -4.50 -28.68
C PRO A 283 8.64 -3.12 -28.51
N ASP A 284 7.32 -3.10 -28.29
CA ASP A 284 6.54 -1.89 -27.97
C ASP A 284 6.60 -1.51 -26.47
N GLY A 285 7.09 -2.45 -25.67
CA GLY A 285 7.14 -2.47 -24.23
C GLY A 285 5.79 -2.31 -23.52
N SER A 286 4.70 -2.79 -24.13
CA SER A 286 3.38 -2.85 -23.49
C SER A 286 3.16 -4.13 -22.69
N ASP A 287 3.84 -5.22 -23.04
CA ASP A 287 3.66 -6.51 -22.39
C ASP A 287 4.81 -6.83 -21.42
N PRO A 288 4.55 -6.97 -20.11
CA PRO A 288 5.56 -7.43 -19.15
C PRO A 288 5.91 -8.90 -19.37
N ASN A 289 7.20 -9.23 -19.29
CA ASN A 289 7.62 -10.62 -19.32
C ASN A 289 7.04 -11.39 -18.11
N SER A 290 6.68 -12.65 -18.31
CA SER A 290 6.07 -13.50 -17.26
C SER A 290 6.88 -13.54 -15.96
N PHE A 291 8.20 -13.44 -16.06
CA PHE A 291 9.11 -13.44 -14.91
C PHE A 291 8.98 -12.17 -14.06
N GLN A 292 8.58 -11.03 -14.64
CA GLN A 292 8.43 -9.76 -13.93
C GLN A 292 7.27 -9.78 -12.92
N TYR A 293 6.36 -10.74 -13.06
CA TYR A 293 5.26 -10.96 -12.12
C TYR A 293 5.72 -11.65 -10.83
N LEU A 294 6.85 -12.37 -10.83
CA LEU A 294 7.27 -13.14 -9.66
C LEU A 294 7.57 -12.24 -8.47
N THR A 295 8.32 -11.16 -8.67
CA THR A 295 8.64 -10.23 -7.58
C THR A 295 7.42 -9.65 -6.86
N PRO A 296 6.43 -9.02 -7.54
CA PRO A 296 5.27 -8.49 -6.85
C PRO A 296 4.39 -9.57 -6.21
N TYR A 297 4.24 -10.76 -6.83
CA TYR A 297 3.38 -11.80 -6.28
C TYR A 297 4.03 -12.61 -5.15
N VAL A 298 5.36 -12.78 -5.16
CA VAL A 298 6.09 -13.47 -4.09
C VAL A 298 6.33 -12.53 -2.90
N SER A 299 6.41 -11.22 -3.12
CA SER A 299 6.48 -10.22 -2.04
C SER A 299 5.14 -9.96 -1.35
N LEU A 300 4.02 -10.35 -1.97
CA LEU A 300 2.73 -10.35 -1.31
C LEU A 300 2.68 -11.53 -0.33
N PRO A 301 2.64 -11.28 0.98
CA PRO A 301 2.52 -12.36 1.95
C PRO A 301 1.30 -13.21 1.62
N PHE A 302 1.49 -14.53 1.62
CA PHE A 302 0.43 -15.50 1.36
C PHE A 302 -0.87 -15.10 2.08
N ARG A 303 -1.98 -14.98 1.34
CA ARG A 303 -3.34 -14.77 1.87
C ARG A 303 -3.85 -15.89 2.79
N ARG A 304 -3.00 -16.86 3.16
CA ARG A 304 -3.36 -18.07 3.92
C ARG A 304 -2.33 -18.38 5.01
N ALA A 305 -2.02 -17.39 5.84
CA ALA A 305 -1.31 -17.61 7.10
C ALA A 305 -2.03 -16.88 8.25
N PHE A 306 -3.36 -17.01 8.29
CA PHE A 306 -4.24 -16.82 9.45
C PHE A 306 -5.48 -17.70 9.25
#